data_AF-A0A6S6W7F3-F1
#
_entry.id   AF-A0A6S6W7F3-F1
#
_cell.length_a   1.000
_cell.length_b   1.000
_cell.length_c   1.000
_cell.angle_alpha   90.00
_cell.angle_beta   90.00
_cell.angle_gamma   90.00
#
_symmetry.space_group_name_H-M   'P 1'
#
loop_
_entity.id
_entity.type
_entity.pdbx_description
1 polymer ?
#
loop_
_entity_poly.entity_id
_entity_poly.type
_entity_poly.pdbx_seq_one_letter_code
_entity_poly.pdbx_strand_id
1 'polypeptide(L)'
;MAESLAAFRDRRSKDLRKLAEEHFQHDLNQEDRDILKSAAGKVSRHAGFASAVGMGLGIYTAFKLRTMRLAYFKAFRAMEKPVEVRFADGRTEPVPDISAHISGPSRWGDAATYFFFTIGGLFLGGELGLLTGTASASRTITKNPESRQRIEKAFKNYRIDVLESEIKALKGKNRIEDFFSS
;
A
#
# COMPACT_ATOMS: atom_id res chain seq x y z
N MET A 1 -8.76 2.55 25.78
CA MET A 1 -9.45 2.50 24.46
C MET A 1 -8.59 1.84 23.37
N ALA A 2 -7.35 2.27 23.11
CA ALA A 2 -6.48 1.61 22.11
C ALA A 2 -6.11 0.16 22.47
N GLU A 3 -5.87 -0.13 23.77
CA GLU A 3 -5.59 -1.48 24.26
C GLU A 3 -6.77 -2.46 24.08
N SER A 4 -8.02 -2.03 24.27
CA SER A 4 -9.17 -2.94 24.10
C SER A 4 -9.45 -3.25 22.63
N LEU A 5 -9.25 -2.29 21.72
CA LEU A 5 -9.35 -2.50 20.28
C LEU A 5 -8.20 -3.37 19.74
N ALA A 6 -6.98 -3.17 20.22
CA ALA A 6 -5.83 -4.00 19.86
C ALA A 6 -6.01 -5.44 20.37
N ALA A 7 -6.45 -5.62 21.62
CA ALA A 7 -6.74 -6.93 22.19
C ALA A 7 -7.91 -7.63 21.50
N PHE A 8 -8.96 -6.90 21.10
CA PHE A 8 -10.08 -7.46 20.35
C PHE A 8 -9.67 -7.93 18.95
N ARG A 9 -8.85 -7.12 18.25
CA ARG A 9 -8.28 -7.49 16.95
C ARG A 9 -7.36 -8.71 17.03
N ASP A 10 -6.55 -8.79 18.09
CA ASP A 10 -5.60 -9.89 18.30
C ASP A 10 -6.32 -11.20 18.68
N ARG A 11 -7.39 -11.15 19.48
CA ARG A 11 -8.20 -12.35 19.76
C ARG A 11 -8.91 -12.85 18.51
N ARG A 12 -9.59 -11.95 17.79
CA ARG A 12 -10.29 -12.32 16.54
C ARG A 12 -9.34 -12.89 15.50
N SER A 13 -8.14 -12.32 15.34
CA SER A 13 -7.16 -12.86 14.38
C SER A 13 -6.65 -14.23 14.78
N LYS A 14 -6.43 -14.48 16.08
CA LYS A 14 -6.02 -15.79 16.60
C LYS A 14 -7.10 -16.85 16.39
N ASP A 15 -8.36 -16.52 16.65
CA ASP A 15 -9.49 -17.44 16.47
C ASP A 15 -9.69 -17.80 15.00
N LEU A 16 -9.66 -16.81 14.10
CA LEU A 16 -9.73 -17.04 12.66
C LEU A 16 -8.55 -17.88 12.15
N ARG A 17 -7.34 -17.64 12.68
CA ARG A 17 -6.17 -18.43 12.33
C ARG A 17 -6.28 -19.87 12.79
N LYS A 18 -6.83 -20.09 13.99
CA LYS A 18 -7.09 -21.44 14.51
C LYS A 18 -8.12 -22.18 13.67
N LEU A 19 -9.21 -21.50 13.31
CA LEU A 19 -10.25 -22.05 12.45
C LEU A 19 -9.70 -22.39 11.05
N ALA A 20 -8.88 -21.51 10.48
CA ALA A 20 -8.20 -21.77 9.21
C ALA A 20 -7.26 -22.98 9.29
N GLU A 21 -6.49 -23.09 10.38
CA GLU A 21 -5.60 -24.23 10.62
C GLU A 21 -6.37 -25.55 10.72
N GLU A 22 -7.51 -25.55 11.42
CA GLU A 22 -8.40 -26.71 11.57
C GLU A 22 -8.91 -27.19 10.19
N HIS A 23 -9.42 -26.29 9.36
CA HIS A 23 -9.80 -26.64 7.98
C HIS A 23 -8.61 -27.07 7.12
N PHE A 24 -7.43 -26.46 7.25
CA PHE A 24 -6.26 -26.87 6.50
C PHE A 24 -5.73 -28.25 6.91
N GLN A 25 -5.89 -28.64 8.16
CA GLN A 25 -5.47 -29.95 8.64
C GLN A 25 -6.48 -31.05 8.33
N HIS A 26 -7.78 -30.75 8.43
CA HIS A 26 -8.85 -31.75 8.25
C HIS A 26 -9.34 -31.91 6.80
N ASP A 27 -9.46 -30.83 6.04
CA ASP A 27 -10.09 -30.88 4.71
C ASP A 27 -9.07 -31.06 3.56
N LEU A 28 -7.78 -30.88 3.84
CA LEU A 28 -6.72 -30.93 2.81
C LEU A 28 -5.71 -32.06 3.06
N ASN A 29 -5.19 -32.58 1.95
CA ASN A 29 -4.04 -33.47 1.97
C ASN A 29 -2.73 -32.68 2.12
N GLN A 30 -1.65 -33.39 2.46
CA GLN A 30 -0.33 -32.78 2.59
C GLN A 30 0.12 -32.07 1.30
N GLU A 31 -0.14 -32.68 0.16
CA GLU A 31 0.15 -32.09 -1.15
C GLU A 31 -0.58 -30.75 -1.38
N ASP A 32 -1.87 -30.68 -1.03
CA ASP A 32 -2.67 -29.46 -1.21
C ASP A 32 -2.17 -28.34 -0.29
N ARG A 33 -1.75 -28.67 0.94
CA ARG A 33 -1.11 -27.72 1.86
C ARG A 33 0.21 -27.18 1.31
N ASP A 34 1.03 -28.04 0.71
CA ASP A 34 2.31 -27.63 0.12
C ASP A 34 2.11 -26.75 -1.12
N ILE A 35 1.06 -27.02 -1.92
CA ILE A 35 0.64 -26.15 -3.03
C ILE A 35 0.24 -24.77 -2.51
N LEU A 36 -0.59 -24.70 -1.47
CA LEU A 36 -1.02 -23.43 -0.86
C LEU A 36 0.15 -22.65 -0.26
N LYS A 37 1.06 -23.33 0.45
CA LYS A 37 2.28 -22.73 1.01
C LYS A 37 3.20 -22.17 -0.09
N SER A 38 3.36 -22.92 -1.18
CA SER A 38 4.13 -22.48 -2.36
C SER A 38 3.47 -21.28 -3.03
N ALA A 39 2.15 -21.31 -3.21
CA ALA A 39 1.36 -20.22 -3.78
C ALA A 39 1.47 -18.94 -2.93
N ALA A 40 1.28 -19.04 -1.61
CA ALA A 40 1.47 -17.92 -0.68
C ALA A 40 2.90 -17.37 -0.72
N GLY A 41 3.90 -18.27 -0.77
CA GLY A 41 5.31 -17.89 -0.91
C GLY A 41 5.61 -17.18 -2.23
N LYS A 42 4.89 -17.46 -3.32
CA LYS A 42 4.99 -16.72 -4.59
C LYS A 42 4.41 -15.32 -4.45
N VAL A 43 3.22 -15.18 -3.87
CA VAL A 43 2.59 -13.86 -3.62
C VAL A 43 3.54 -12.99 -2.81
N SER A 44 4.06 -13.51 -1.69
CA SER A 44 4.97 -12.77 -0.82
C SER A 44 6.27 -12.37 -1.53
N ARG A 45 6.88 -13.28 -2.29
CA ARG A 45 8.11 -12.98 -3.06
C ARG A 45 7.89 -11.90 -4.12
N HIS A 46 6.81 -12.01 -4.90
CA HIS A 46 6.49 -11.03 -5.93
C HIS A 46 6.15 -9.65 -5.32
N ALA A 47 5.29 -9.63 -4.30
CA ALA A 47 4.94 -8.40 -3.57
C ALA A 47 6.19 -7.76 -2.95
N GLY A 48 7.03 -8.53 -2.26
CA GLY A 48 8.25 -8.04 -1.63
C GLY A 48 9.27 -7.50 -2.63
N PHE A 49 9.54 -8.26 -3.70
CA PHE A 49 10.47 -7.82 -4.74
C PHE A 49 9.98 -6.56 -5.46
N ALA A 50 8.73 -6.54 -5.90
CA ALA A 50 8.18 -5.39 -6.62
C ALA A 50 8.04 -4.16 -5.69
N SER A 51 7.75 -4.34 -4.40
CA SER A 51 7.79 -3.28 -3.40
C SER A 51 9.18 -2.67 -3.26
N ALA A 52 10.23 -3.51 -3.20
CA ALA A 52 11.61 -3.04 -3.12
C ALA A 52 12.01 -2.26 -4.38
N VAL A 53 11.66 -2.77 -5.57
CA VAL A 53 11.87 -2.08 -6.84
C VAL A 53 11.11 -0.76 -6.89
N GLY A 54 9.84 -0.76 -6.47
CA GLY A 54 8.98 0.42 -6.43
C GLY A 54 9.52 1.51 -5.51
N MET A 55 9.97 1.16 -4.30
CA MET A 55 10.67 2.09 -3.41
C MET A 55 11.95 2.65 -4.03
N GLY A 56 12.76 1.80 -4.66
CA GLY A 56 13.97 2.22 -5.35
C GLY A 56 13.69 3.23 -6.46
N LEU A 57 12.67 2.98 -7.28
CA LEU A 57 12.20 3.91 -8.32
C LEU A 57 11.64 5.20 -7.73
N GLY A 58 10.93 5.13 -6.59
CA GLY A 58 10.47 6.29 -5.83
C GLY A 58 11.61 7.19 -5.36
N ILE A 59 12.63 6.61 -4.73
CA ILE A 59 13.82 7.35 -4.28
C ILE A 59 14.57 7.95 -5.46
N TYR A 60 14.74 7.19 -6.55
CA TYR A 60 15.39 7.66 -7.77
C TYR A 60 14.64 8.84 -8.41
N THR A 61 13.32 8.76 -8.51
CA THR A 61 12.48 9.84 -9.05
C THR A 61 12.50 11.08 -8.16
N ALA A 62 12.48 10.92 -6.84
CA ALA A 62 12.67 12.02 -5.89
C ALA A 62 14.03 12.72 -6.08
N PHE A 63 15.10 11.94 -6.21
CA PHE A 63 16.44 12.47 -6.47
C PHE A 63 16.50 13.24 -7.80
N LYS A 64 15.95 12.67 -8.87
CA LYS A 64 15.90 13.30 -10.19
C LYS A 64 15.09 14.60 -10.16
N LEU A 65 13.94 14.62 -9.48
CA LEU A 65 13.12 15.82 -9.38
C LEU A 65 13.86 16.95 -8.63
N ARG A 66 14.59 16.60 -7.56
CA ARG A 66 15.41 17.55 -6.81
C ARG A 66 16.54 18.13 -7.66
N THR A 67 17.26 17.30 -8.42
CA THR A 67 18.36 17.77 -9.26
C THR A 67 17.84 18.70 -10.38
N MET A 68 16.72 18.37 -11.00
CA MET A 68 16.06 19.24 -11.98
C MET A 68 15.62 20.57 -11.36
N ARG A 69 14.95 20.56 -10.20
CA ARG A 69 14.53 21.78 -9.50
C ARG A 69 15.70 22.71 -9.19
N LEU A 70 16.83 22.16 -8.74
CA LEU A 70 18.06 22.92 -8.49
C LEU A 70 18.66 23.49 -9.78
N ALA A 71 18.68 22.71 -10.85
CA ALA A 71 19.18 23.15 -12.15
C ALA A 71 18.34 24.32 -12.70
N TYR A 72 17.01 24.20 -12.67
CA TYR A 72 16.10 25.28 -13.06
C TYR A 72 16.32 26.53 -12.22
N PHE A 73 16.38 26.40 -10.88
CA PHE A 73 16.61 27.54 -10.01
C PHE A 73 17.93 28.26 -10.31
N LYS A 74 19.01 27.52 -10.56
CA LYS A 74 20.30 28.10 -10.95
C LYS A 74 20.24 28.79 -12.31
N ALA A 75 19.56 28.18 -13.29
CA ALA A 75 19.38 28.77 -14.61
C ALA A 75 18.60 30.09 -14.53
N PHE A 76 17.47 30.12 -13.81
CA PHE A 76 16.69 31.35 -13.60
C PHE A 76 17.46 32.44 -12.87
N ARG A 77 18.33 32.06 -11.91
CA ARG A 77 19.16 33.03 -11.19
C ARG A 77 20.32 33.59 -12.03
N ALA A 78 20.83 32.80 -12.98
CA ALA A 78 21.94 33.17 -13.85
C ALA A 78 21.51 33.94 -15.11
N MET A 79 20.22 33.93 -15.46
CA MET A 79 19.71 34.75 -16.56
C MET A 79 19.78 36.24 -16.22
N GLU A 80 20.12 37.05 -17.23
CA GLU A 80 20.10 38.51 -17.11
C GLU A 80 18.70 38.98 -16.71
N LYS A 81 18.65 39.79 -15.65
CA LYS A 81 17.40 40.32 -15.13
C LYS A 81 16.96 41.50 -16.01
N PRO A 82 15.70 41.55 -16.47
CA PRO A 82 15.19 42.75 -17.15
C PRO A 82 15.21 43.92 -16.18
N VAL A 83 15.87 45.01 -16.56
CA VAL A 83 16.09 46.20 -15.72
C VAL A 83 14.93 47.20 -15.89
N GLU A 84 14.37 47.26 -17.09
CA GLU A 84 13.42 48.30 -17.51
C GLU A 84 12.27 47.71 -18.34
N VAL A 85 11.05 48.24 -18.15
CA VAL A 85 9.89 48.00 -19.01
C VAL A 85 9.65 49.25 -19.84
N ARG A 86 9.62 49.10 -21.17
CA ARG A 86 9.23 50.18 -22.10
C ARG A 86 7.77 50.03 -22.49
N PHE A 87 6.97 51.03 -22.15
CA PHE A 87 5.56 51.09 -22.51
C PHE A 87 5.38 51.64 -23.92
N ALA A 88 4.25 51.33 -24.56
CA ALA A 88 3.96 51.75 -25.94
C ALA A 88 3.87 53.27 -26.11
N ASP A 89 3.72 54.02 -25.02
CA ASP A 89 3.72 55.49 -24.95
C ASP A 89 5.14 56.09 -24.84
N GLY A 90 6.18 55.26 -24.84
CA GLY A 90 7.59 55.69 -24.72
C GLY A 90 8.07 55.87 -23.27
N ARG A 91 7.21 55.68 -22.26
CA ARG A 91 7.64 55.70 -20.85
C ARG A 91 8.48 54.46 -20.53
N THR A 92 9.50 54.66 -19.70
CA THR A 92 10.37 53.58 -19.21
C THR A 92 10.28 53.54 -17.69
N GLU A 93 9.94 52.39 -17.11
CA GLU A 93 9.90 52.19 -15.65
C GLU A 93 10.81 51.04 -15.22
N PRO A 94 11.52 51.15 -14.08
CA PRO A 94 12.39 50.09 -13.58
C PRO A 94 11.57 48.89 -13.11
N VAL A 95 12.05 47.69 -13.42
CA VAL A 95 11.43 46.45 -12.92
C VAL A 95 11.73 46.32 -11.41
N PRO A 96 10.72 46.17 -10.54
CA PRO A 96 10.96 45.98 -9.11
C PRO A 96 11.69 44.65 -8.86
N ASP A 97 12.78 44.70 -8.08
CA ASP A 97 13.56 43.51 -7.74
C ASP A 97 12.80 42.62 -6.74
N ILE A 98 12.18 41.57 -7.26
CA ILE A 98 11.47 40.56 -6.46
C ILE A 98 12.38 39.43 -5.97
N SER A 99 13.71 39.51 -6.16
CA SER A 99 14.63 38.41 -5.80
C SER A 99 14.56 37.99 -4.34
N ALA A 100 14.25 38.94 -3.43
CA ALA A 100 14.09 38.66 -2.01
C ALA A 100 12.85 37.79 -1.70
N HIS A 101 11.86 37.74 -2.60
CA HIS A 101 10.61 37.00 -2.44
C HIS A 101 10.63 35.62 -3.12
N ILE A 102 11.61 35.36 -4.00
CA ILE A 102 11.80 34.05 -4.63
C ILE A 102 12.59 33.17 -3.67
N SER A 103 11.89 32.43 -2.82
CA SER A 103 12.50 31.43 -1.95
C SER A 103 12.99 30.24 -2.78
N GLY A 104 14.28 29.91 -2.64
CA GLY A 104 14.90 28.78 -3.32
C GLY A 104 14.33 27.43 -2.86
N PRO A 105 14.84 26.30 -3.40
CA PRO A 105 14.37 24.96 -3.05
C PRO A 105 14.30 24.74 -1.53
N SER A 106 13.11 24.38 -1.03
CA SER A 106 12.84 24.22 0.40
C SER A 106 13.24 22.83 0.91
N ARG A 107 13.86 22.79 2.10
CA ARG A 107 14.25 21.53 2.78
C ARG A 107 13.03 20.68 3.15
N TRP A 108 11.92 21.31 3.55
CA TRP A 108 10.67 20.61 3.87
C TRP A 108 10.00 20.05 2.62
N GLY A 109 10.05 20.79 1.50
CA GLY A 109 9.57 20.31 0.22
C GLY A 109 10.38 19.11 -0.29
N ASP A 110 11.69 19.12 -0.10
CA ASP A 110 12.56 17.98 -0.41
C ASP A 110 12.22 16.77 0.47
N ALA A 111 12.06 16.95 1.79
CA ALA A 111 11.68 15.87 2.70
C ALA A 111 10.33 15.24 2.32
N ALA A 112 9.32 16.08 2.04
CA ALA A 112 8.02 15.63 1.56
C ALA A 112 8.14 14.86 0.23
N THR A 113 8.98 15.34 -0.69
CA THR A 113 9.23 14.65 -1.97
C THR A 113 9.75 13.23 -1.73
N TYR A 114 10.81 13.05 -0.93
CA TYR A 114 11.33 11.72 -0.64
C TYR A 114 10.29 10.82 0.05
N PHE A 115 9.54 11.37 1.00
CA PHE A 115 8.49 10.62 1.70
C PHE A 115 7.39 10.12 0.74
N PHE A 116 6.76 11.03 -0.01
CA PHE A 116 5.65 10.69 -0.89
C PHE A 116 6.07 9.80 -2.06
N PHE A 117 7.23 10.03 -2.66
CA PHE A 117 7.72 9.17 -3.73
C PHE A 117 8.14 7.79 -3.23
N THR A 118 8.71 7.68 -2.02
CA THR A 118 9.04 6.36 -1.44
C THR A 118 7.78 5.58 -1.10
N ILE A 119 6.79 6.21 -0.45
CA ILE A 119 5.51 5.55 -0.11
C ILE A 119 4.70 5.25 -1.36
N GLY A 120 4.61 6.18 -2.30
CA GLY A 120 3.93 5.97 -3.58
C GLY A 120 4.60 4.85 -4.38
N GLY A 121 5.94 4.83 -4.40
CA GLY A 121 6.72 3.75 -5.01
C GLY A 121 6.48 2.40 -4.34
N LEU A 122 6.48 2.34 -3.01
CA LEU A 122 6.16 1.15 -2.24
C LEU A 122 4.75 0.64 -2.57
N PHE A 123 3.76 1.53 -2.59
CA PHE A 123 2.37 1.19 -2.86
C PHE A 123 2.20 0.65 -4.28
N LEU A 124 2.66 1.39 -5.29
CA LEU A 124 2.57 0.98 -6.69
C LEU A 124 3.33 -0.33 -6.95
N GLY A 125 4.54 -0.45 -6.40
CA GLY A 125 5.33 -1.69 -6.48
C GLY A 125 4.65 -2.86 -5.77
N GLY A 126 4.09 -2.62 -4.59
CA GLY A 126 3.39 -3.62 -3.79
C GLY A 126 2.12 -4.14 -4.46
N GLU A 127 1.29 -3.25 -5.03
CA GLU A 127 0.08 -3.65 -5.75
C GLU A 127 0.40 -4.41 -7.04
N LEU A 128 1.38 -3.94 -7.83
CA LEU A 128 1.83 -4.66 -9.01
C LEU A 128 2.44 -6.03 -8.65
N GLY A 129 3.20 -6.09 -7.57
CA GLY A 129 3.73 -7.34 -7.03
C GLY A 129 2.64 -8.28 -6.53
N LEU A 130 1.59 -7.76 -5.91
CA LEU A 130 0.42 -8.53 -5.48
C LEU A 130 -0.34 -9.08 -6.69
N LEU A 131 -0.58 -8.27 -7.72
CA LEU A 131 -1.26 -8.70 -8.95
C LEU A 131 -0.46 -9.79 -9.68
N THR A 132 0.84 -9.58 -9.88
CA THR A 132 1.69 -10.60 -10.53
C THR A 132 1.85 -11.85 -9.67
N GLY A 133 1.97 -11.68 -8.35
CA GLY A 133 2.05 -12.76 -7.38
C GLY A 133 0.78 -13.61 -7.33
N THR A 134 -0.39 -12.98 -7.32
CA THR A 134 -1.70 -13.65 -7.33
C THR A 134 -1.95 -14.36 -8.65
N ALA A 135 -1.57 -13.80 -9.79
CA ALA A 135 -1.63 -14.48 -11.08
C ALA A 135 -0.72 -15.74 -11.10
N SER A 136 0.50 -15.63 -10.57
CA SER A 136 1.45 -16.74 -10.46
C SER A 136 0.98 -17.84 -9.48
N ALA A 137 0.42 -17.43 -8.34
CA ALA A 137 -0.18 -18.31 -7.35
C ALA A 137 -1.40 -19.03 -7.89
N SER A 138 -2.30 -18.30 -8.57
CA SER A 138 -3.49 -18.84 -9.21
C SER A 138 -3.13 -19.94 -10.21
N ARG A 139 -2.17 -19.69 -11.10
CA ARG A 139 -1.64 -20.71 -12.03
C ARG A 139 -1.11 -21.96 -11.32
N THR A 140 -0.57 -21.81 -10.12
CA THR A 140 -0.04 -22.93 -9.33
C THR A 140 -1.18 -23.77 -8.76
N ILE A 141 -2.22 -23.13 -8.23
CA ILE A 141 -3.40 -23.79 -7.66
C ILE A 141 -4.23 -24.46 -8.76
N THR A 142 -4.40 -23.81 -9.92
CA THR A 142 -5.24 -24.32 -11.02
C THR A 142 -4.58 -25.44 -11.84
N LYS A 143 -3.30 -25.74 -11.60
CA LYS A 143 -2.58 -26.76 -12.37
C LYS A 143 -3.13 -28.17 -12.15
N ASN A 144 -3.59 -28.48 -10.93
CA ASN A 144 -4.25 -29.74 -10.61
C ASN A 144 -5.75 -29.49 -10.35
N PRO A 145 -6.65 -29.99 -11.22
CA PRO A 145 -8.08 -29.74 -11.09
C PRO A 145 -8.69 -30.36 -9.83
N GLU A 146 -8.17 -31.50 -9.35
CA GLU A 146 -8.68 -32.14 -8.13
C GLU A 146 -8.27 -31.40 -6.87
N SER A 147 -6.98 -31.02 -6.77
CA SER A 147 -6.49 -30.18 -5.68
C SER A 147 -7.24 -28.86 -5.62
N ARG A 148 -7.51 -28.25 -6.79
CA ARG A 148 -8.32 -27.03 -6.88
C ARG A 148 -9.71 -27.23 -6.26
N GLN A 149 -10.41 -28.30 -6.60
CA GLN A 149 -11.74 -28.57 -6.04
C GLN A 149 -11.71 -28.76 -4.52
N ARG A 150 -10.73 -29.49 -3.99
CA ARG A 150 -10.56 -29.69 -2.54
C ARG A 150 -10.26 -28.38 -1.82
N ILE A 151 -9.34 -27.57 -2.37
CA ILE A 151 -9.00 -26.24 -1.85
C ILE A 151 -10.21 -25.31 -1.87
N GLU A 152 -10.97 -25.27 -2.97
CA GLU A 152 -12.18 -24.45 -3.06
C GLU A 152 -13.25 -24.88 -2.06
N LYS A 153 -13.41 -26.19 -1.83
CA LYS A 153 -14.34 -26.72 -0.84
C LYS A 153 -13.92 -26.36 0.59
N ALA A 154 -12.66 -26.60 0.94
CA ALA A 154 -12.10 -26.24 2.25
C ALA A 154 -12.24 -24.73 2.52
N PHE A 155 -11.97 -23.90 1.51
CA PHE A 155 -12.12 -22.45 1.62
C PHE A 155 -13.57 -22.01 1.81
N LYS A 156 -14.53 -22.66 1.12
CA LYS A 156 -15.96 -22.39 1.31
C LYS A 156 -16.42 -22.77 2.72
N ASN A 157 -16.02 -23.95 3.22
CA ASN A 157 -16.34 -24.40 4.58
C ASN A 157 -15.80 -23.42 5.62
N TYR A 158 -14.50 -23.09 5.53
CA TYR A 158 -13.89 -22.08 6.39
C TYR A 158 -14.67 -20.75 6.39
N ARG A 159 -15.07 -20.26 5.21
CA ARG A 159 -15.83 -19.01 5.11
C ARG A 159 -17.22 -19.11 5.73
N ILE A 160 -17.88 -20.26 5.64
CA ILE A 160 -19.16 -20.50 6.33
C ILE A 160 -18.95 -20.40 7.83
N ASP A 161 -17.96 -21.11 8.38
CA ASP A 161 -17.69 -21.15 9.81
C ASP A 161 -17.28 -19.76 10.36
N VAL A 162 -16.52 -18.99 9.58
CA VAL A 162 -16.22 -17.58 9.90
C VAL A 162 -17.51 -16.76 10.00
N LEU A 163 -18.40 -16.86 9.01
CA LEU A 163 -19.66 -16.12 9.00
C LEU A 163 -20.58 -16.55 10.14
N GLU A 164 -20.66 -17.85 10.45
CA GLU A 164 -21.42 -18.35 11.58
C GLU A 164 -20.86 -17.84 12.91
N SER A 165 -19.53 -17.80 13.06
CA SER A 165 -18.88 -17.22 14.22
C SER A 165 -19.19 -15.73 14.39
N GLU A 166 -19.23 -14.98 13.28
CA GLU A 166 -19.59 -13.56 13.27
C GLU A 166 -21.06 -13.35 13.62
N ILE A 167 -21.96 -14.15 13.05
CA ILE A 167 -23.40 -14.12 13.39
C ILE A 167 -23.60 -14.42 14.87
N LYS A 168 -22.90 -15.42 15.42
CA LYS A 168 -22.95 -15.76 16.85
C LYS A 168 -22.46 -14.61 17.72
N ALA A 169 -21.36 -13.96 17.33
CA ALA A 169 -20.82 -12.79 18.04
C ALA A 169 -21.82 -11.62 18.03
N LEU A 170 -22.46 -11.35 16.88
CA LEU A 170 -23.46 -10.29 16.74
C LEU A 170 -24.73 -10.58 17.57
N LYS A 171 -25.24 -11.82 17.52
CA LYS A 171 -26.38 -12.25 18.34
C LYS A 171 -26.10 -12.19 19.85
N GLY A 172 -24.87 -12.52 20.25
CA GLY A 172 -24.43 -12.42 21.65
C GLY A 172 -24.36 -10.99 22.16
N LYS A 173 -24.05 -10.02 21.29
CA LYS A 173 -24.00 -8.59 21.63
C LYS A 173 -25.39 -8.01 21.90
N ASN A 174 -26.37 -8.36 21.06
CA ASN A 174 -27.76 -7.90 21.25
C ASN A 174 -28.35 -8.37 22.58
N ARG A 175 -28.06 -9.61 23.02
CA ARG A 175 -28.54 -10.14 24.30
C ARG A 175 -28.02 -9.39 25.53
N ILE A 176 -26.84 -8.78 25.43
CA ILE A 176 -26.26 -7.99 26.54
C ILE A 176 -26.92 -6.60 26.56
N GLU A 177 -27.16 -5.99 25.39
CA GLU A 177 -27.90 -4.73 25.27
C GLU A 177 -29.36 -4.89 25.75
N ASP A 178 -30.00 -6.03 25.51
CA ASP A 178 -31.34 -6.39 26.03
C ASP A 178 -31.34 -6.57 27.56
N PHE A 179 -30.24 -7.04 28.15
CA PHE A 179 -30.12 -7.27 29.61
C PHE A 179 -29.86 -5.98 30.40
N PHE A 180 -29.30 -4.95 29.77
CA PHE A 180 -29.05 -3.63 30.37
C PHE A 180 -30.15 -2.60 30.07
N SER A 181 -31.16 -2.96 29.26
CA SER A 181 -32.32 -2.13 28.93
C SER A 181 -33.61 -2.57 29.63
N SER A 182 -33.54 -3.59 30.51
CA SER A 182 -34.60 -3.94 31.48
C SER A 182 -34.23 -3.47 32.88
#